data_AF-A0A5N5UNE0-F1
#
_entry.id   AF-A0A5N5UNE0-F1
#
_cell.length_a   1.000
_cell.length_b   1.000
_cell.length_c   1.000
_cell.angle_alpha   90.00
_cell.angle_beta   90.00
_cell.angle_gamma   90.00
#
_symmetry.space_group_name_H-M   'P 1'
#
loop_
_entity.id
_entity.type
_entity.pdbx_description
1 polymer ?
#
loop_
_entity_poly.entity_id
_entity_poly.type
_entity_poly.pdbx_seq_one_letter_code
_entity_poly.pdbx_strand_id
1 'polypeptide(L)'
;MAYELDELGLGNGALEAFAIDHREHTGDYPDGVTPWVADCRHCPDGVERIDETAVRRWARTHTRHTNHEVDLSYDSETERVTPE
;
A
#
# COMPACT_ATOMS: atom_id res chain seq x y z
N MET A 1 24.44 -10.39 -2.94
CA MET A 1 24.34 -9.65 -1.66
C MET A 1 23.32 -8.54 -1.87
N ALA A 2 22.04 -8.88 -1.73
CA ALA A 2 20.89 -7.98 -1.91
C ALA A 2 19.91 -8.18 -0.72
N TYR A 3 20.45 -8.51 0.45
CA TYR A 3 19.69 -8.99 1.61
C TYR A 3 19.66 -7.99 2.78
N GLU A 4 20.18 -6.77 2.62
CA GLU A 4 20.23 -5.78 3.71
C GLU A 4 19.38 -4.52 3.45
N LEU A 5 18.64 -4.46 2.34
CA LEU A 5 17.70 -3.36 2.06
C LEU A 5 16.23 -3.73 2.32
N ASP A 6 15.93 -5.01 2.51
CA ASP A 6 14.59 -5.54 2.78
C ASP A 6 14.17 -5.32 4.25
N GLU A 7 15.14 -5.29 5.17
CA GLU A 7 14.88 -5.23 6.62
C GLU A 7 14.58 -3.82 7.18
N LEU A 8 14.64 -2.76 6.36
CA LEU A 8 14.42 -1.38 6.84
C LEU A 8 13.18 -0.68 6.25
N GLY A 9 12.38 -1.35 5.42
CA GLY A 9 11.23 -0.72 4.75
C GLY A 9 11.63 0.52 3.93
N LEU A 10 12.92 0.62 3.56
CA LEU A 10 13.47 1.63 2.66
C LEU A 10 13.62 1.00 1.26
N GLY A 11 12.60 0.25 0.84
CA GLY A 11 12.46 -0.33 -0.49
C GLY A 11 12.23 0.78 -1.51
N ASN A 12 13.31 1.40 -1.95
CA ASN A 12 13.43 2.18 -3.18
C ASN A 12 12.27 3.17 -3.46
N GLY A 13 12.09 4.19 -2.61
CA GLY A 13 11.05 5.22 -2.80
C GLY A 13 11.08 5.93 -4.17
N ALA A 14 12.19 5.85 -4.90
CA ALA A 14 12.26 6.29 -6.31
C ALA A 14 11.40 5.42 -7.25
N LEU A 15 11.33 4.10 -7.01
CA LEU A 15 10.46 3.18 -7.76
C LEU A 15 8.98 3.45 -7.46
N GLU A 16 8.64 3.64 -6.18
CA GLU A 16 7.26 4.02 -5.80
C GLU A 16 6.87 5.36 -6.43
N ALA A 17 7.72 6.39 -6.31
CA ALA A 17 7.47 7.69 -6.92
C ALA A 17 7.29 7.59 -8.44
N PHE A 18 8.14 6.81 -9.12
CA PHE A 18 8.02 6.57 -10.55
C PHE A 18 6.71 5.84 -10.91
N ALA A 19 6.35 4.79 -10.17
CA ALA A 19 5.14 4.02 -10.44
C ALA A 19 3.87 4.87 -10.27
N ILE A 20 3.83 5.70 -9.22
CA ILE A 20 2.72 6.64 -8.99
C ILE A 20 2.68 7.69 -10.09
N ASP A 21 3.81 8.34 -10.39
CA ASP A 21 3.89 9.34 -11.47
C ASP A 21 3.48 8.77 -12.83
N HIS A 22 3.91 7.55 -13.16
CA HIS A 22 3.54 6.86 -14.39
C HIS A 22 2.03 6.62 -14.47
N ARG A 23 1.42 6.15 -13.38
CA ARG A 23 -0.05 5.99 -13.29
C ARG A 23 -0.78 7.31 -13.47
N GLU A 24 -0.33 8.39 -12.82
CA GLU A 24 -0.98 9.70 -12.99
C GLU A 24 -0.84 10.26 -14.41
N HIS A 25 0.24 9.92 -15.13
CA HIS A 25 0.48 10.37 -16.51
C HIS A 25 -0.16 9.46 -17.58
N THR A 26 -0.27 8.16 -17.35
CA THR A 26 -0.66 7.18 -18.37
C THR A 26 -2.00 6.50 -18.10
N GLY A 27 -2.50 6.58 -16.87
CA GLY A 27 -3.73 5.95 -16.42
C GLY A 27 -3.54 4.55 -15.81
N ASP A 28 -2.37 3.94 -15.99
CA ASP A 28 -2.07 2.58 -15.54
C ASP A 28 -0.69 2.50 -14.86
N TYR A 29 -0.48 1.49 -14.02
CA TYR A 29 0.85 1.22 -13.47
C TYR A 29 1.78 0.61 -14.53
N PRO A 30 3.11 0.79 -14.39
CA PRO A 30 4.07 0.16 -15.29
C PRO A 30 3.90 -1.37 -15.32
N ASP A 31 4.24 -1.99 -16.45
CA ASP A 31 4.18 -3.44 -16.60
C ASP A 31 4.94 -4.17 -15.49
N GLY A 32 4.27 -5.15 -14.87
CA GLY A 32 4.83 -5.93 -13.76
C GLY A 32 4.82 -5.21 -12.41
N VAL A 33 4.19 -4.03 -12.32
CA VAL A 33 3.97 -3.32 -11.06
C VAL A 33 2.48 -3.41 -10.67
N THR A 34 2.20 -4.21 -9.65
CA THR A 34 0.89 -4.25 -9.00
C THR A 34 1.00 -3.49 -7.67
N PRO A 35 0.18 -2.45 -7.43
CA PRO A 35 0.19 -1.77 -6.14
C PRO A 35 -0.49 -2.63 -5.08
N TRP A 36 -0.12 -2.39 -3.83
CA TRP A 36 -0.98 -2.63 -2.70
C TRP A 36 -2.03 -1.54 -2.58
N VAL A 37 -3.25 -1.92 -2.24
CA VAL A 37 -4.36 -1.01 -1.99
C VAL A 37 -4.87 -1.21 -0.58
N ALA A 38 -4.97 -0.15 0.22
CA ALA A 38 -5.75 -0.15 1.45
C ALA A 38 -6.99 0.72 1.27
N ASP A 39 -8.16 0.13 1.46
CA ASP A 39 -9.46 0.77 1.33
C ASP A 39 -10.21 0.70 2.66
N CYS A 40 -10.61 1.85 3.20
CA CYS A 40 -11.41 1.89 4.41
C CYS A 40 -12.87 1.56 4.09
N ARG A 41 -13.43 0.59 4.80
CA ARG A 41 -14.83 0.18 4.57
C ARG A 41 -15.87 1.15 5.12
N HIS A 42 -15.43 2.15 5.90
CA HIS A 42 -16.30 2.99 6.71
C HIS A 42 -16.18 4.49 6.39
N CYS A 43 -15.18 4.89 5.59
CA CYS A 43 -14.98 6.26 5.15
C CYS A 43 -14.33 6.29 3.75
N PRO A 44 -14.32 7.43 3.03
CA PRO A 44 -13.76 7.50 1.68
C PRO A 44 -12.22 7.49 1.63
N ASP A 45 -11.54 7.29 2.77
CA ASP A 45 -10.09 7.30 2.81
C ASP A 45 -9.51 5.96 2.36
N GLY A 46 -8.41 6.03 1.61
CA GLY A 46 -7.64 4.88 1.17
C GLY A 46 -6.24 5.31 0.73
N VAL A 47 -5.36 4.34 0.53
CA VAL A 47 -4.02 4.60 -0.02
C VAL A 47 -3.58 3.46 -0.92
N GLU A 48 -2.81 3.82 -1.95
CA GLU A 48 -2.13 2.88 -2.82
C GLU A 48 -0.62 3.04 -2.64
N ARG A 49 0.09 1.91 -2.54
CA ARG A 49 1.54 1.86 -2.29
C ARG A 49 2.17 0.73 -3.06
N ILE A 50 3.41 0.91 -3.47
CA ILE A 50 4.21 -0.21 -3.97
C ILE A 50 4.80 -0.98 -2.78
N ASP A 51 5.09 -0.27 -1.69
CA ASP A 51 5.64 -0.86 -0.48
C ASP A 51 4.55 -1.44 0.44
N GLU A 52 4.62 -2.75 0.68
CA GLU A 52 3.71 -3.50 1.54
C GLU A 52 3.76 -3.03 3.02
N THR A 53 4.92 -2.61 3.49
CA THR A 53 5.08 -2.13 4.86
C THR A 53 4.37 -0.79 5.04
N ALA A 54 4.48 0.10 4.05
CA ALA A 54 3.83 1.41 4.03
C ALA A 54 2.31 1.28 4.03
N VAL A 55 1.73 0.41 3.18
CA VAL A 55 0.28 0.20 3.12
C VAL A 55 -0.26 -0.39 4.43
N ARG A 56 0.44 -1.37 5.00
CA ARG A 56 0.03 -2.02 6.27
C ARG A 56 0.13 -1.08 7.45
N ARG A 57 1.17 -0.24 7.48
CA ARG A 57 1.32 0.79 8.50
C ARG A 57 0.16 1.78 8.44
N TRP A 58 -0.22 2.23 7.24
CA TRP A 58 -1.39 3.10 7.07
C TRP A 58 -2.66 2.42 7.60
N ALA A 59 -2.91 1.16 7.21
CA ALA A 59 -4.09 0.42 7.65
C ALA A 59 -4.15 0.32 9.18
N ARG A 60 -3.07 -0.11 9.84
CA ARG A 60 -3.00 -0.22 11.30
C ARG A 60 -3.17 1.11 12.01
N THR A 61 -2.57 2.19 11.49
CA THR A 61 -2.74 3.53 12.05
C THR A 61 -4.20 3.97 11.90
N HIS A 62 -4.79 3.77 10.72
CA HIS A 62 -6.17 4.16 10.46
C HIS A 62 -7.14 3.42 11.37
N THR A 63 -7.06 2.09 11.46
CA THR A 63 -7.95 1.29 12.32
C THR A 63 -7.84 1.69 13.79
N ARG A 64 -6.62 1.96 14.29
CA ARG A 64 -6.40 2.42 15.68
C ARG A 64 -7.00 3.78 15.99
N HIS A 65 -7.00 4.71 15.04
CA HIS A 65 -7.48 6.08 15.28
C HIS A 65 -8.99 6.25 15.04
N THR A 66 -9.56 5.42 14.17
CA THR A 66 -10.95 5.57 13.71
C THR A 66 -11.86 4.46 14.17
N ASN A 67 -11.29 3.33 14.64
CA ASN A 67 -12.00 2.09 14.91
C ASN A 67 -12.71 1.52 13.65
N HIS A 68 -12.25 1.89 12.46
CA HIS A 68 -12.75 1.35 11.19
C HIS A 68 -12.03 0.06 10.81
N GLU A 69 -12.69 -0.75 9.96
CA GLU A 69 -12.06 -1.87 9.27
C GLU A 69 -11.48 -1.42 7.92
N VAL A 70 -10.31 -1.97 7.57
CA VAL A 70 -9.62 -1.68 6.31
C VAL A 70 -9.38 -2.99 5.56
N ASP A 71 -9.73 -3.03 4.29
CA ASP A 71 -9.34 -4.12 3.40
C ASP A 71 -8.02 -3.77 2.70
N LEU A 72 -7.05 -4.67 2.78
CA LEU A 72 -5.77 -4.64 2.09
C LEU A 72 -5.84 -5.58 0.90
N SER A 73 -5.54 -5.12 -0.31
CA SER A 73 -5.54 -5.96 -1.51
C SER A 73 -4.21 -5.88 -2.27
N TYR A 74 -3.79 -7.02 -2.83
CA TYR A 74 -2.62 -7.15 -3.70
C TYR A 74 -2.80 -8.35 -4.64
N ASP A 75 -2.58 -8.15 -5.95
CA ASP A 75 -2.60 -9.21 -6.97
C ASP A 75 -3.79 -10.21 -6.86
N SER A 76 -4.99 -9.69 -6.55
CA SER A 76 -6.25 -10.44 -6.32
C SER A 76 -6.42 -11.08 -4.93
N GLU A 77 -5.42 -11.03 -4.06
CA GLU A 77 -5.55 -11.41 -2.67
C GLU A 77 -6.07 -10.23 -1.85
N THR A 78 -6.97 -10.51 -0.89
CA THR A 78 -7.48 -9.50 0.03
C THR A 78 -7.37 -9.99 1.47
N GLU A 79 -6.77 -9.18 2.32
CA GLU A 79 -6.67 -9.34 3.77
C GLU A 79 -7.45 -8.23 4.48
N ARG A 80 -8.01 -8.50 5.66
CA ARG A 80 -8.67 -7.47 6.47
C ARG A 80 -7.87 -7.13 7.71
N VAL A 81 -7.70 -5.84 7.95
CA VAL A 81 -7.23 -5.28 9.21
C VAL A 81 -8.41 -4.78 10.01
N THR A 82 -8.60 -5.32 11.22
CA THR A 82 -9.61 -4.89 12.17
C THR A 82 -8.97 -4.06 13.29
N PRO A 83 -9.75 -3.19 13.97
CA PRO A 83 -9.31 -2.60 15.24
C PRO A 83 -9.06 -3.71 16.28
N GLU A 84 -8.13 -3.45 17.22
CA GLU A 84 -7.78 -4.34 18.34
C GLU A 84 -8.85 -4.32 19.45
#